data_AF-A0A0K2TAV1-F1
#
_entry.id   AF-A0A0K2TAV1-F1
#
_cell.length_a   1.000
_cell.length_b   1.000
_cell.length_c   1.000
_cell.angle_alpha   90.00
_cell.angle_beta   90.00
_cell.angle_gamma   90.00
#
_symmetry.space_group_name_H-M   'P 1'
#
loop_
_entity.id
_entity.type
_entity.pdbx_description
1 polymer ?
#
loop_
_entity_poly.entity_id
_entity_poly.type
_entity_poly.pdbx_seq_one_letter_code
_entity_poly.pdbx_strand_id
1 'polypeptide(L)'
;MYGLKESQLLNLKKHKYSTVNISLLDPLFQIWWNTVIHYVPLWVAPNLLTIVGLIVNALTSLILVFETNCATTEAPGYAWYLCALGLFIYQTLDAIDGKQARRTNTTSSLGELFDHGCDSITTIFISISAGCCFRLGKEPELLFFQCVFCCLLFYSTHWDAYITSIN
;
A
#
# COMPACT_ATOMS: atom_id res chain seq x y z
N MET A 1 16.87 -19.08 13.86
CA MET A 1 16.36 -18.67 12.53
C MET A 1 14.93 -19.19 12.41
N TYR A 2 13.94 -18.37 12.76
CA TYR A 2 12.54 -18.79 12.79
C TYR A 2 11.96 -18.72 11.38
N GLY A 3 12.09 -19.80 10.61
CA GLY A 3 11.38 -19.97 9.34
C GLY A 3 9.94 -20.44 9.56
N LEU A 4 9.05 -20.11 8.62
CA LEU A 4 7.66 -20.59 8.61
C LEU A 4 7.62 -22.13 8.66
N LYS A 5 6.74 -22.69 9.50
CA LYS A 5 6.55 -24.15 9.57
C LYS A 5 5.96 -24.66 8.25
N GLU A 6 6.24 -25.91 7.88
CA GLU A 6 5.70 -26.54 6.66
C GLU A 6 4.17 -26.45 6.58
N SER A 7 3.47 -26.53 7.71
CA SER A 7 2.02 -26.35 7.77
C SER A 7 1.56 -24.95 7.38
N GLN A 8 2.34 -23.91 7.72
CA GLN A 8 2.06 -22.53 7.32
C GLN A 8 2.35 -22.31 5.83
N LEU A 9 3.41 -22.93 5.30
CA LEU A 9 3.73 -22.94 3.86
C LEU A 9 2.63 -23.66 3.04
N LEU A 10 2.07 -24.74 3.57
CA LEU A 10 0.94 -25.46 2.95
C LEU A 10 -0.34 -24.62 2.93
N ASN A 11 -0.60 -23.83 3.99
CA ASN A 11 -1.75 -22.93 4.04
C ASN A 11 -1.60 -21.77 3.05
N LEU A 12 -0.39 -21.19 2.90
CA LEU A 12 -0.11 -20.20 1.86
C LEU A 12 -0.39 -20.75 0.46
N LYS A 13 0.03 -21.99 0.16
CA LYS A 13 -0.25 -22.64 -1.14
C LYS A 13 -1.72 -22.94 -1.42
N LYS A 14 -2.55 -23.09 -0.38
CA LYS A 14 -3.98 -23.41 -0.50
C LYS A 14 -4.86 -22.16 -0.58
N HIS A 15 -4.34 -20.99 -0.24
CA HIS A 15 -5.10 -19.74 -0.32
C HIS A 15 -5.50 -19.47 -1.78
N LYS A 16 -6.79 -19.25 -2.00
CA LYS A 16 -7.37 -19.04 -3.32
C LYS A 16 -8.13 -17.72 -3.29
N TYR A 17 -7.62 -16.75 -4.03
CA TYR A 17 -8.17 -15.40 -4.09
C TYR A 17 -9.64 -15.42 -4.51
N SER A 18 -10.51 -14.85 -3.68
CA SER A 18 -11.94 -14.67 -3.95
C SER A 18 -12.34 -13.33 -3.37
N THR A 19 -12.56 -12.34 -4.24
CA THR A 19 -12.97 -11.00 -3.80
C THR A 19 -14.40 -10.66 -4.18
N VAL A 20 -15.10 -10.04 -3.23
CA VAL A 20 -16.43 -9.43 -3.45
C VAL A 20 -16.27 -7.94 -3.19
N ASN A 21 -16.01 -7.17 -4.26
CA ASN A 21 -15.82 -5.72 -4.13
C ASN A 21 -17.14 -5.01 -3.85
N ILE A 22 -17.21 -4.26 -2.75
CA ILE A 22 -18.39 -3.49 -2.31
C ILE A 22 -18.12 -1.96 -2.30
N SER A 23 -16.94 -1.51 -2.73
CA SER A 23 -16.53 -0.11 -2.58
C SER A 23 -17.14 0.80 -3.65
N LEU A 24 -17.60 1.99 -3.24
CA LEU A 24 -18.41 2.90 -4.06
C LEU A 24 -17.64 3.45 -5.27
N LEU A 25 -16.33 3.64 -5.14
CA LEU A 25 -15.47 4.15 -6.22
C LEU A 25 -14.80 3.03 -7.04
N ASP A 26 -14.94 1.76 -6.62
CA ASP A 26 -14.28 0.64 -7.31
C ASP A 26 -14.64 0.59 -8.80
N PRO A 27 -15.91 0.74 -9.24
CA PRO A 27 -16.23 0.69 -10.67
C PRO A 27 -15.48 1.74 -11.51
N LEU A 28 -15.25 2.94 -10.95
CA LEU A 28 -14.49 4.00 -11.63
C LEU A 28 -13.01 3.65 -11.71
N PHE A 29 -12.43 3.20 -10.60
CA PHE A 29 -11.02 2.82 -10.55
C PHE A 29 -10.72 1.57 -11.37
N GLN A 30 -11.66 0.63 -11.49
CA GLN A 30 -11.50 -0.51 -12.39
C GLN A 30 -11.32 -0.05 -13.85
N ILE A 31 -12.05 0.97 -14.31
CA ILE A 31 -11.85 1.53 -15.66
C ILE A 31 -10.44 2.09 -15.78
N TRP A 32 -9.98 2.87 -14.78
CA TRP A 32 -8.64 3.42 -14.75
C TRP A 32 -7.56 2.34 -14.78
N TRP A 33 -7.57 1.40 -13.83
CA TRP A 33 -6.57 0.34 -13.71
C TRP A 33 -6.55 -0.61 -14.90
N ASN A 34 -7.71 -0.96 -15.46
CA ASN A 34 -7.80 -1.75 -16.69
C ASN A 34 -7.27 -1.01 -17.91
N THR A 35 -7.27 0.33 -17.90
CA THR A 35 -6.63 1.12 -18.94
C THR A 35 -5.11 1.17 -18.74
N VAL A 36 -4.67 1.48 -17.51
CA VAL A 36 -3.24 1.65 -17.17
C VAL A 36 -2.43 0.39 -17.43
N ILE A 37 -2.97 -0.78 -17.08
CA ILE A 37 -2.27 -2.06 -17.25
C ILE A 37 -1.84 -2.30 -18.70
N HIS A 38 -2.58 -1.83 -19.70
CA HIS A 38 -2.22 -1.98 -21.11
C HIS A 38 -0.93 -1.26 -21.51
N TYR A 39 -0.52 -0.23 -20.76
CA TYR A 39 0.76 0.45 -20.97
C TYR A 39 1.94 -0.27 -20.32
N VAL A 40 1.69 -1.27 -19.46
CA VAL A 40 2.74 -2.06 -18.83
C VAL A 40 3.18 -3.21 -19.76
N PRO A 41 4.47 -3.26 -20.16
CA PRO A 41 5.01 -4.35 -20.98
C PRO A 41 4.97 -5.69 -20.24
N LEU A 42 4.84 -6.80 -20.99
CA LEU A 42 4.76 -8.15 -20.41
C LEU A 42 6.05 -8.64 -19.72
N TRP A 43 7.19 -8.01 -20.01
CA TRP A 43 8.47 -8.35 -19.37
C TRP A 43 8.63 -7.70 -17.98
N VAL A 44 7.77 -6.74 -17.63
CA VAL A 44 7.77 -6.13 -16.31
C VAL A 44 7.15 -7.09 -15.31
N ALA A 45 7.93 -7.46 -14.30
CA ALA A 45 7.47 -8.30 -13.20
C ALA A 45 6.42 -7.57 -12.34
N PRO A 46 5.37 -8.25 -11.85
CA PRO A 46 4.35 -7.65 -10.98
C PRO A 46 4.93 -6.90 -9.77
N ASN A 47 5.73 -7.59 -8.95
CA ASN A 47 6.31 -7.02 -7.73
C ASN A 47 7.22 -5.81 -8.00
N LEU A 48 7.73 -5.64 -9.23
CA LEU A 48 8.49 -4.45 -9.59
C LEU A 48 7.60 -3.21 -9.61
N LEU A 49 6.34 -3.34 -10.06
CA LEU A 49 5.37 -2.25 -10.05
C LEU A 49 5.12 -1.78 -8.61
N THR A 50 4.87 -2.70 -7.70
CA THR A 50 4.64 -2.43 -6.27
C THR A 50 5.86 -1.76 -5.63
N ILE A 51 7.08 -2.26 -5.88
CA ILE A 51 8.32 -1.65 -5.36
C ILE A 51 8.50 -0.23 -5.90
N VAL A 52 8.30 -0.01 -7.19
CA VAL A 52 8.43 1.32 -7.80
C VAL A 52 7.41 2.27 -7.18
N GLY A 53 6.16 1.84 -7.01
CA GLY A 53 5.14 2.60 -6.29
C GLY A 53 5.59 2.95 -4.88
N LEU A 54 6.09 1.96 -4.12
CA LEU A 54 6.52 2.15 -2.74
C LEU A 54 7.65 3.19 -2.64
N ILE A 55 8.63 3.11 -3.53
CA ILE A 55 9.74 4.07 -3.60
C ILE A 55 9.21 5.47 -3.89
N VAL A 56 8.31 5.62 -4.87
CA VAL A 56 7.72 6.92 -5.21
C VAL A 56 6.97 7.51 -4.00
N ASN A 57 6.10 6.72 -3.36
CA ASN A 57 5.36 7.16 -2.18
C ASN A 57 6.29 7.57 -1.04
N ALA A 58 7.28 6.73 -0.71
CA ALA A 58 8.27 7.00 0.31
C ALA A 58 9.01 8.32 0.05
N LEU A 59 9.51 8.54 -1.18
CA LEU A 59 10.21 9.78 -1.53
C LEU A 59 9.31 11.00 -1.39
N THR A 60 8.07 10.94 -1.88
CA THR A 60 7.14 12.08 -1.80
C THR A 60 6.69 12.38 -0.37
N SER A 61 6.48 11.37 0.46
CA SER A 61 6.17 11.55 1.89
C SER A 61 7.37 12.08 2.67
N LEU A 62 8.59 11.64 2.35
CA LEU A 62 9.80 12.18 2.98
C LEU A 62 10.03 13.65 2.63
N ILE A 63 9.74 14.06 1.39
CA ILE A 63 9.73 15.48 0.99
C ILE A 63 8.73 16.23 1.87
N LEU A 64 7.50 15.76 2.01
CA LEU A 64 6.50 16.40 2.87
C LEU A 64 6.96 16.54 4.33
N VAL A 65 7.55 15.48 4.90
CA VAL A 65 8.09 15.51 6.27
C VAL A 65 9.21 16.55 6.42
N PHE A 66 10.10 16.62 5.43
CA PHE A 66 11.17 17.61 5.41
C PHE A 66 10.63 19.04 5.33
N GLU A 67 9.69 19.28 4.43
CA GLU A 67 9.08 20.60 4.20
C GLU A 67 8.23 21.08 5.38
N THR A 68 7.66 20.15 6.17
CA THR A 68 6.96 20.49 7.42
C THR A 68 7.90 20.65 8.61
N ASN A 69 9.22 20.54 8.43
CA ASN A 69 10.21 20.47 9.50
C ASN A 69 9.80 19.44 10.56
N CYS A 70 9.64 18.19 10.13
CA CYS A 70 9.17 17.08 10.95
C CYS A 70 7.79 17.34 11.58
N ALA A 71 6.78 17.67 10.75
CA ALA A 71 5.40 17.90 11.19
C ALA A 71 5.22 19.06 12.19
N THR A 72 6.12 20.05 12.25
CA THR A 72 5.99 21.20 13.17
C THR A 72 5.39 22.44 12.50
N THR A 73 5.61 22.57 11.20
CA THR A 73 5.24 23.72 10.38
C THR A 73 4.39 23.31 9.20
N GLU A 74 3.73 24.29 8.58
CA GLU A 74 2.93 24.06 7.38
C GLU A 74 3.86 23.90 6.17
N ALA A 75 3.61 22.89 5.35
CA ALA A 75 4.35 22.68 4.11
C ALA A 75 3.78 23.54 2.98
N PRO A 76 4.61 23.95 2.01
CA PRO A 76 4.17 24.63 0.80
C PRO A 76 3.28 23.71 -0.04
N GLY A 77 2.37 24.30 -0.82
CA GLY A 77 1.35 23.56 -1.57
C GLY A 77 1.89 22.49 -2.53
N TYR A 78 3.10 22.68 -3.08
CA TYR A 78 3.70 21.67 -3.96
C TYR A 78 4.03 20.36 -3.22
N ALA A 79 4.41 20.43 -1.94
CA ALA A 79 4.77 19.25 -1.17
C ALA A 79 3.53 18.38 -0.90
N TRP A 80 2.39 19.01 -0.62
CA TRP A 80 1.09 18.34 -0.52
C TRP A 80 0.68 17.71 -1.84
N TYR A 81 0.82 18.43 -2.95
CA TYR A 81 0.53 17.91 -4.28
C TYR A 81 1.41 16.71 -4.62
N LEU A 82 2.72 16.79 -4.37
CA LEU A 82 3.66 15.68 -4.58
C LEU A 82 3.30 14.46 -3.74
N CYS A 83 2.97 14.64 -2.45
CA CYS A 83 2.56 13.55 -1.58
C CYS A 83 1.26 12.89 -2.07
N ALA A 84 0.26 13.67 -2.47
CA ALA A 84 -0.99 13.14 -3.02
C ALA A 84 -0.77 12.40 -4.34
N LEU A 85 0.06 12.96 -5.22
CA LEU A 85 0.43 12.33 -6.50
C LEU A 85 1.21 11.03 -6.27
N GLY A 86 2.18 11.02 -5.35
CA GLY A 86 2.96 9.84 -5.02
C GLY A 86 2.12 8.70 -4.45
N LEU A 87 1.19 9.02 -3.55
CA LEU A 87 0.21 8.06 -3.04
C LEU A 87 -0.72 7.54 -4.15
N PHE A 88 -1.17 8.43 -5.05
CA PHE A 88 -2.00 8.02 -6.19
C PHE A 88 -1.27 7.10 -7.16
N ILE A 89 0.03 7.35 -7.39
CA ILE A 89 0.90 6.47 -8.18
C ILE A 89 1.05 5.12 -7.49
N TYR A 90 1.34 5.11 -6.18
CA TYR A 90 1.45 3.88 -5.39
C TYR A 90 0.20 3.00 -5.56
N GLN A 91 -0.98 3.52 -5.20
CA GLN A 91 -2.21 2.73 -5.27
C GLN A 91 -2.54 2.29 -6.70
N THR A 92 -2.12 3.06 -7.71
CA THR A 92 -2.30 2.64 -9.11
C THR A 92 -1.40 1.45 -9.45
N LEU A 93 -0.13 1.52 -9.07
CA LEU A 93 0.85 0.47 -9.38
C LEU A 93 0.60 -0.82 -8.61
N ASP A 94 0.20 -0.69 -7.35
CA ASP A 94 -0.30 -1.73 -6.47
C ASP A 94 -1.51 -2.45 -7.10
N ALA A 95 -2.61 -1.72 -7.39
CA ALA A 95 -3.81 -2.33 -7.97
C ALA A 95 -3.63 -3.02 -9.34
N ILE A 96 -2.65 -2.59 -10.14
CA ILE A 96 -2.34 -3.21 -11.43
C ILE A 96 -1.33 -4.37 -11.32
N ASP A 97 -0.65 -4.56 -10.20
CA ASP A 97 0.34 -5.63 -10.04
C ASP A 97 -0.31 -7.02 -10.14
N GLY A 98 -1.48 -7.22 -9.52
CA GLY A 98 -2.24 -8.46 -9.56
C GLY A 98 -2.86 -8.67 -10.93
N LYS A 99 -3.24 -7.58 -11.61
CA LYS A 99 -3.68 -7.63 -13.02
C LYS A 99 -2.52 -8.04 -13.92
N GLN A 100 -1.32 -7.55 -13.67
CA GLN A 100 -0.11 -7.96 -14.39
C GLN A 100 0.21 -9.42 -14.11
N ALA A 101 0.17 -9.87 -12.86
CA ALA A 101 0.43 -11.25 -12.48
C ALA A 101 -0.51 -12.24 -13.18
N ARG A 102 -1.79 -11.87 -13.36
CA ARG A 102 -2.74 -12.63 -14.16
C ARG A 102 -2.39 -12.63 -15.66
N ARG A 103 -1.97 -11.49 -16.23
CA ARG A 103 -1.54 -11.40 -17.65
C ARG A 103 -0.29 -12.23 -17.94
N THR A 104 0.65 -12.30 -17.00
CA THR A 104 1.92 -13.01 -17.16
C THR A 104 1.86 -14.45 -16.65
N ASN A 105 0.72 -14.92 -16.12
CA ASN A 105 0.57 -16.22 -15.46
C ASN A 105 1.57 -16.44 -14.31
N THR A 106 1.86 -15.38 -13.55
CA THR A 106 2.80 -15.40 -12.41
C THR A 106 2.12 -15.12 -11.07
N THR A 107 0.80 -15.31 -10.96
CA THR A 107 0.06 -15.21 -9.70
C THR A 107 0.60 -16.22 -8.68
N SER A 108 0.92 -15.75 -7.48
CA SER A 108 1.41 -16.60 -6.39
C SER A 108 1.09 -15.98 -5.03
N SER A 109 0.92 -16.82 -4.00
CA SER A 109 0.69 -16.38 -2.62
C SER A 109 1.87 -15.61 -2.04
N LEU A 110 3.08 -15.80 -2.57
CA LEU A 110 4.25 -15.03 -2.18
C LEU A 110 4.20 -13.61 -2.76
N GLY A 111 3.71 -13.46 -4.00
CA GLY A 111 3.48 -12.15 -4.61
C GLY A 111 2.42 -11.36 -3.83
N GLU A 112 1.33 -12.01 -3.45
CA GLU A 112 0.27 -11.41 -2.60
C GLU A 112 0.79 -11.01 -1.22
N LEU A 113 1.59 -11.87 -0.56
CA LEU A 113 2.24 -11.50 0.71
C LEU A 113 3.19 -10.29 0.55
N PHE A 114 3.88 -10.20 -0.59
CA PHE A 114 4.80 -9.12 -0.89
C PHE A 114 4.06 -7.78 -1.07
N ASP A 115 2.94 -7.83 -1.78
CA ASP A 115 2.03 -6.70 -2.00
C ASP A 115 1.50 -6.13 -0.67
N HIS A 116 0.91 -6.97 0.17
CA HIS A 116 0.44 -6.58 1.51
C HIS A 116 1.56 -6.07 2.42
N GLY A 117 2.78 -6.60 2.26
CA GLY A 117 3.96 -6.08 2.94
C GLY A 117 4.28 -4.63 2.53
N CYS A 118 4.15 -4.31 1.25
CA CYS A 118 4.31 -2.95 0.73
C CYS A 118 3.20 -2.03 1.24
N ASP A 119 1.95 -2.50 1.26
CA ASP A 119 0.80 -1.74 1.77
C ASP A 119 0.96 -1.37 3.24
N SER A 120 1.50 -2.29 4.04
CA SER A 120 1.82 -2.05 5.44
C SER A 120 2.82 -0.90 5.60
N ILE A 121 3.86 -0.86 4.77
CA ILE A 121 4.88 0.20 4.79
C ILE A 121 4.27 1.53 4.29
N THR A 122 3.50 1.50 3.21
CA THR A 122 2.80 2.69 2.70
C THR A 122 1.84 3.27 3.73
N THR A 123 1.15 2.42 4.50
CA THR A 123 0.27 2.86 5.60
C THR A 123 1.02 3.69 6.65
N ILE A 124 2.28 3.36 6.96
CA ILE A 124 3.12 4.15 7.87
C ILE A 124 3.36 5.55 7.28
N PHE A 125 3.72 5.64 5.99
CA PHE A 125 3.93 6.93 5.33
C PHE A 125 2.65 7.78 5.26
N ILE A 126 1.50 7.17 5.00
CA ILE A 126 0.19 7.85 5.04
C ILE A 126 -0.09 8.38 6.44
N SER A 127 0.15 7.58 7.47
CA SER A 127 -0.07 7.99 8.87
C SER A 127 0.84 9.15 9.26
N ILE A 128 2.12 9.11 8.89
CA ILE A 128 3.06 10.23 9.11
C ILE A 128 2.59 11.49 8.36
N SER A 129 2.15 11.34 7.11
CA SER A 129 1.65 12.46 6.29
C SER A 129 0.39 13.09 6.91
N ALA A 130 -0.51 12.28 7.49
CA ALA A 130 -1.64 12.77 8.28
C ALA A 130 -1.17 13.50 9.56
N GLY A 131 -0.15 12.97 10.23
CA GLY A 131 0.48 13.65 11.38
C GLY A 131 1.08 15.02 11.02
N CYS A 132 1.61 15.16 9.80
CA CYS A 132 2.07 16.44 9.25
C CYS A 132 0.91 17.43 9.09
N CYS A 133 -0.27 16.97 8.65
CA CYS A 133 -1.48 17.79 8.51
C CYS A 133 -1.96 18.34 9.86
N PHE A 134 -1.96 17.49 10.90
CA PHE A 134 -2.31 17.89 12.27
C PHE A 134 -1.18 18.58 13.03
N ARG A 135 0.00 18.73 12.42
CA ARG A 135 1.18 19.37 12.99
C ARG A 135 1.64 18.76 14.32
N LEU A 136 1.64 17.43 14.38
CA LEU A 136 1.95 16.66 15.59
C LEU A 136 3.45 16.59 15.93
N GLY A 137 4.32 17.32 15.23
CA GLY A 137 5.77 17.27 15.44
C GLY A 137 6.23 17.67 16.84
N LYS A 138 5.42 18.43 17.58
CA LYS A 138 5.68 18.78 18.99
C LYS A 138 5.12 17.78 20.00
N GLU A 139 4.26 16.88 19.55
CA GLU A 139 3.57 15.87 20.36
C GLU A 139 3.94 14.46 19.87
N PRO A 140 5.21 14.03 20.03
CA PRO A 140 5.72 12.79 19.45
C PRO A 140 4.99 11.54 19.98
N GLU A 141 4.48 11.58 21.22
CA GLU A 141 3.66 10.51 21.79
C GLU A 141 2.36 10.34 21.00
N LEU A 142 1.66 11.45 20.71
CA LEU A 142 0.42 11.43 19.94
C LEU A 142 0.66 10.96 18.50
N LEU A 143 1.75 11.40 17.87
CA LEU A 143 2.17 10.92 16.56
C LEU A 143 2.45 9.41 16.58
N PHE A 144 3.15 8.91 17.61
CA PHE A 144 3.41 7.48 17.77
C PHE A 144 2.11 6.68 17.94
N PHE A 145 1.22 7.11 18.84
CA PHE A 145 -0.08 6.45 19.04
C PHE A 145 -0.93 6.44 17.78
N GLN A 146 -0.94 7.54 17.01
CA GLN A 146 -1.60 7.62 15.72
C GLN A 146 -1.03 6.58 14.73
N CYS A 147 0.29 6.51 14.59
CA CYS A 147 0.94 5.52 13.71
C CYS A 147 0.58 4.09 14.11
N VAL A 148 0.67 3.76 15.40
CA VAL A 148 0.30 2.44 15.92
C VAL A 148 -1.18 2.15 15.65
N PHE A 149 -2.07 3.12 15.88
CA PHE A 149 -3.50 2.96 15.63
C PHE A 149 -3.81 2.71 14.15
N CYS A 150 -3.18 3.45 13.23
CA CYS A 150 -3.31 3.20 11.79
C CYS A 150 -2.83 1.79 11.40
N CYS A 151 -1.68 1.34 11.93
CA CYS A 151 -1.18 -0.01 11.69
C CYS A 151 -2.12 -1.10 12.24
N LEU A 152 -2.75 -0.86 13.40
CA LEU A 152 -3.73 -1.79 13.99
C LEU A 152 -5.00 -1.89 13.14
N LEU A 153 -5.50 -0.75 12.63
CA LEU A 153 -6.64 -0.75 11.71
C LEU A 153 -6.32 -1.52 10.43
N PHE A 154 -5.16 -1.27 9.84
CA PHE A 154 -4.70 -2.02 8.66
C PHE A 154 -4.54 -3.52 8.96
N TYR A 155 -3.94 -3.88 10.09
CA TYR A 155 -3.85 -5.29 10.50
C TYR A 155 -5.23 -5.91 10.70
N SER A 156 -6.20 -5.17 11.24
CA SER A 156 -7.56 -5.68 11.49
C SER A 156 -8.29 -6.05 10.21
N THR A 157 -8.10 -5.31 9.11
CA THR A 157 -8.71 -5.65 7.82
C THR A 157 -8.10 -6.93 7.24
N HIS A 158 -6.79 -7.13 7.38
CA HIS A 158 -6.11 -8.35 6.95
C HIS A 158 -6.49 -9.56 7.80
N TRP A 159 -6.65 -9.34 9.11
CA TRP A 159 -7.12 -10.36 10.03
C TRP A 159 -8.53 -10.83 9.68
N ASP A 160 -9.43 -9.89 9.37
CA ASP A 160 -10.80 -10.20 8.94
C ASP A 160 -10.81 -11.01 7.64
N ALA A 161 -10.02 -10.60 6.65
CA ALA A 161 -9.86 -11.33 5.39
C ALA A 161 -9.30 -12.75 5.60
N TYR A 162 -8.33 -12.91 6.49
CA TYR A 162 -7.76 -14.22 6.83
C TYR A 162 -8.80 -15.16 7.46
N ILE A 163 -9.66 -14.66 8.36
CA ILE A 163 -10.69 -15.47 9.02
C ILE A 163 -11.83 -15.80 8.07
N THR A 164 -12.30 -14.82 7.29
CA THR A 164 -13.49 -14.96 6.45
C THR A 164 -13.20 -15.62 5.11
N SER A 165 -11.93 -15.71 4.69
CA SER A 165 -11.51 -16.16 3.35
C SER A 165 -12.13 -15.34 2.22
N ILE A 166 -12.56 -14.11 2.50
CA ILE A 166 -13.09 -13.14 1.54
C ILE A 166 -12.15 -11.95 1.61
N ASN A 167 -11.45 -11.65 0.51
CA ASN A 167 -10.68 -10.41 0.34
C ASN A 167 -11.56 -9.34 -0.33
#